data_AF-A0A1N6JJ86-F1
#
_entry.id   AF-A0A1N6JJ86-F1
#
_cell.length_a   1.000
_cell.length_b   1.000
_cell.length_c   1.000
_cell.angle_alpha   90.00
_cell.angle_beta   90.00
_cell.angle_gamma   90.00
#
_symmetry.space_group_name_H-M   'P 1'
#
loop_
_entity.id
_entity.type
_entity.pdbx_description
1 polymer ?
#
loop_
_entity_poly.entity_id
_entity_poly.type
_entity_poly.pdbx_seq_one_letter_code
_entity_poly.pdbx_strand_id
1 'polypeptide(L)'
;MLSLAEARAQILERAEPGETIEVCLAEALGLVLAEPAVADVDLPPFDRAALDGYALRASDGRVETRLRVVGLHDDEDGAELEISADEAAHVAPGDPIPWGADAVLRSDRIRPEPDLGPPRLVEVLEPVEVGENLVPRGHYLRAGTELAPAGARVRMAMVGLFAAQGCVHPVCYRRVRVAVFAVGDHMVGPGEAPVMHRERNAAGATVVAPCLRWGATAHDLGAIAEDDLDAALSRALTAPIVVVMGRSTATLRRALLRAGVEPVISGVSIQPGKRMNYGVVVGPSGRVEHHVFHLPPSPIAALTVTSLLVGPLIARLQGGSSGPPLPSALSGPPPTVRPTIASGPSRSPLKSTTRPASSRPRSTIAARTTSSGSPAPRPSPCSPPIVVLGAAAKSSKSLPSVPGRPTTPDRVTRSRLACQPGAYS
;
A
#
# COMPACT_ATOMS: atom_id res chain seq x y z
N MET A 1 32.11 18.01 6.48
CA MET A 1 30.73 17.66 6.05
C MET A 1 30.82 16.36 5.29
N LEU A 2 29.95 15.42 5.59
CA LEU A 2 29.95 14.11 4.91
C LEU A 2 29.38 14.24 3.51
N SER A 3 29.84 13.40 2.58
CA SER A 3 29.16 13.16 1.32
C SER A 3 27.82 12.45 1.55
N LEU A 4 26.93 12.49 0.56
CA LEU A 4 25.66 11.76 0.62
C LEU A 4 25.88 10.25 0.83
N ALA A 5 26.86 9.66 0.16
CA ALA A 5 27.16 8.24 0.25
C ALA A 5 27.64 7.85 1.65
N GLU A 6 28.58 8.61 2.22
CA GLU A 6 29.09 8.39 3.59
C GLU A 6 27.98 8.55 4.64
N ALA A 7 27.17 9.61 4.51
CA ALA A 7 26.05 9.85 5.43
C ALA A 7 25.03 8.71 5.38
N ARG A 8 24.70 8.24 4.17
CA ARG A 8 23.80 7.10 3.97
C ARG A 8 24.37 5.81 4.55
N ALA A 9 25.66 5.52 4.32
CA ALA A 9 26.32 4.35 4.89
C ALA A 9 26.26 4.36 6.42
N GLN A 10 26.65 5.48 7.06
CA GLN A 10 26.61 5.60 8.52
C GLN A 10 25.21 5.45 9.13
N ILE A 11 24.18 5.95 8.45
CA ILE A 11 22.78 5.77 8.89
C ILE A 11 22.38 4.29 8.77
N LEU A 12 22.67 3.65 7.63
CA LEU A 12 22.25 2.27 7.36
C LEU A 12 23.01 1.22 8.18
N GLU A 13 24.26 1.47 8.55
CA GLU A 13 25.03 0.64 9.48
C GLU A 13 24.41 0.56 10.88
N ARG A 14 23.65 1.60 11.26
CA ARG A 14 22.96 1.70 12.55
C ARG A 14 21.52 1.21 12.52
N ALA A 15 21.04 0.77 11.35
CA ALA A 15 19.66 0.39 11.14
C ALA A 15 19.54 -1.14 11.09
N GLU A 16 18.96 -1.73 12.12
CA GLU A 16 18.60 -3.15 12.15
C GLU A 16 17.17 -3.34 11.62
N PRO A 17 16.85 -4.46 10.94
CA PRO A 17 15.47 -4.72 10.55
C PRO A 17 14.56 -4.74 11.79
N GLY A 18 13.37 -4.18 11.64
CA GLY A 18 12.39 -4.13 12.72
C GLY A 18 11.76 -5.49 13.02
N GLU A 19 10.77 -5.44 13.90
CA GLU A 19 9.97 -6.61 14.27
C GLU A 19 9.22 -7.22 13.07
N THR A 20 9.16 -8.54 13.05
CA THR A 20 8.37 -9.33 12.11
C THR A 20 7.03 -9.71 12.71
N ILE A 21 5.99 -9.69 11.90
CA ILE A 21 4.61 -10.03 12.28
C ILE A 21 4.00 -10.97 11.24
N GLU A 22 3.23 -11.93 11.70
CA GLU A 22 2.34 -12.72 10.86
C GLU A 22 1.05 -11.93 10.63
N VAL A 23 0.63 -11.78 9.38
CA VAL A 23 -0.55 -10.98 9.01
C VAL A 23 -1.45 -11.76 8.08
N CYS A 24 -2.75 -11.51 8.13
CA CYS A 24 -3.66 -12.01 7.11
C CYS A 24 -3.25 -11.48 5.72
N LEU A 25 -3.39 -12.29 4.67
CA LEU A 25 -2.99 -11.95 3.31
C LEU A 25 -3.58 -10.61 2.80
N ALA A 26 -4.80 -10.27 3.22
CA ALA A 26 -5.45 -9.00 2.89
C ALA A 26 -4.69 -7.76 3.43
N GLU A 27 -3.99 -7.92 4.55
CA GLU A 27 -3.22 -6.86 5.22
C GLU A 27 -1.75 -6.84 4.77
N ALA A 28 -1.30 -7.91 4.11
CA ALA A 28 0.08 -8.05 3.63
C ALA A 28 0.44 -7.06 2.52
N LEU A 29 -0.54 -6.55 1.77
CA LEU A 29 -0.31 -5.64 0.64
C LEU A 29 0.53 -4.42 1.05
N GLY A 30 1.65 -4.25 0.35
CA GLY A 30 2.60 -3.16 0.59
C GLY A 30 3.56 -3.38 1.76
N LEU A 31 3.41 -4.44 2.55
CA LEU A 31 4.42 -4.88 3.52
C LEU A 31 5.57 -5.59 2.82
N VAL A 32 6.67 -5.77 3.54
CA VAL A 32 7.87 -6.48 3.06
C VAL A 32 7.93 -7.83 3.74
N LEU A 33 8.14 -8.89 2.95
CA LEU A 33 8.26 -10.24 3.46
C LEU A 33 9.51 -10.39 4.35
N ALA A 34 9.35 -11.01 5.51
CA ALA A 34 10.47 -11.38 6.37
C ALA A 34 11.03 -12.76 6.02
N GLU A 35 10.18 -13.63 5.49
CA GLU A 35 10.50 -14.99 5.06
C GLU A 35 10.10 -15.16 3.59
N PRO A 36 10.78 -16.04 2.83
CA PRO A 36 10.37 -16.33 1.46
C PRO A 36 8.98 -16.96 1.44
N ALA A 37 8.15 -16.55 0.47
CA ALA A 37 6.90 -17.23 0.17
C ALA A 37 7.18 -18.37 -0.80
N VAL A 38 6.70 -19.57 -0.48
CA VAL A 38 6.98 -20.80 -1.25
C VAL A 38 5.66 -21.43 -1.70
N ALA A 39 5.67 -22.03 -2.89
CA ALA A 39 4.55 -22.75 -3.44
C ALA A 39 4.23 -23.99 -2.58
N ASP A 40 3.00 -24.11 -2.11
CA ASP A 40 2.53 -25.26 -1.33
C ASP A 40 2.16 -26.43 -2.24
N VAL A 41 1.55 -26.14 -3.39
CA VAL A 41 1.00 -27.14 -4.31
C VAL A 41 1.39 -26.86 -5.75
N ASP A 42 1.41 -27.91 -6.56
CA ASP A 42 1.54 -27.79 -8.00
C ASP A 42 0.36 -27.01 -8.59
N LEU A 43 0.60 -26.25 -9.67
CA LEU A 43 -0.42 -25.54 -10.42
C LEU A 43 -0.39 -25.95 -11.90
N PRO A 44 -1.43 -26.61 -12.42
CA PRO A 44 -2.55 -27.20 -11.68
C PRO A 44 -2.11 -28.37 -10.76
N PRO A 45 -2.90 -28.73 -9.73
CA PRO A 45 -2.54 -29.80 -8.78
C PRO A 45 -2.77 -31.23 -9.32
N PHE A 46 -3.43 -31.35 -10.47
CA PHE A 46 -3.69 -32.57 -11.22
C PHE A 46 -3.67 -32.26 -12.71
N ASP A 47 -3.59 -33.30 -13.55
CA ASP A 47 -3.74 -33.15 -15.00
C ASP A 47 -5.16 -32.71 -15.32
N ARG A 48 -5.30 -31.65 -16.11
CA ARG A 48 -6.61 -31.07 -16.44
C ARG A 48 -6.82 -30.92 -17.94
N ALA A 49 -8.08 -30.91 -18.37
CA ALA A 49 -8.43 -30.65 -19.75
C ALA A 49 -8.07 -29.21 -20.15
N ALA A 50 -7.38 -29.04 -21.28
CA ALA A 50 -7.03 -27.71 -21.81
C ALA A 50 -8.21 -27.01 -22.49
N LEU A 51 -9.20 -27.79 -22.94
CA LEU A 51 -10.36 -27.35 -23.71
C LEU A 51 -11.53 -28.31 -23.51
N ASP A 52 -12.68 -27.93 -24.06
CA ASP A 52 -13.92 -28.70 -24.05
C ASP A 52 -13.82 -29.89 -25.03
N GLY A 53 -14.14 -31.09 -24.54
CA GLY A 53 -13.96 -32.29 -25.34
C GLY A 53 -14.29 -33.58 -24.61
N TYR A 54 -13.73 -34.67 -25.14
CA TYR A 54 -13.86 -36.01 -24.61
C TYR A 54 -12.49 -36.55 -24.22
N ALA A 55 -12.30 -36.81 -22.93
CA ALA A 55 -11.13 -37.51 -22.40
C ALA A 55 -11.21 -38.99 -22.78
N LEU A 56 -10.15 -39.51 -23.40
CA LEU A 56 -10.09 -40.87 -23.92
C LEU A 56 -8.65 -41.38 -23.94
N ARG A 57 -8.50 -42.68 -24.22
CA ARG A 57 -7.20 -43.30 -24.51
C ARG A 57 -6.82 -42.97 -25.94
N ALA A 58 -5.68 -42.33 -26.18
CA ALA A 58 -5.19 -41.97 -27.51
C ALA A 58 -5.11 -43.18 -28.46
N SER A 59 -4.92 -44.40 -27.92
CA SER A 59 -4.98 -45.65 -28.70
C SER A 59 -6.31 -45.89 -29.41
N ASP A 60 -7.40 -45.38 -28.83
CA ASP A 60 -8.79 -45.58 -29.23
C ASP A 60 -9.32 -44.36 -30.02
N GLY A 61 -8.58 -43.25 -29.99
CA GLY A 61 -8.83 -42.03 -30.75
C GLY A 61 -8.47 -42.15 -32.23
N ARG A 62 -9.02 -43.15 -32.94
CA ARG A 62 -8.82 -43.33 -34.39
C ARG A 62 -10.09 -42.93 -35.14
N VAL A 63 -9.92 -42.35 -36.33
CA VAL A 63 -11.03 -41.96 -37.21
C VAL A 63 -12.03 -43.10 -37.39
N GLU A 64 -13.33 -42.78 -37.34
CA GLU A 64 -14.47 -43.71 -37.43
C GLU A 64 -14.63 -44.67 -36.24
N THR A 65 -13.83 -44.54 -35.17
CA THR A 65 -14.03 -45.30 -33.93
C THR A 65 -15.21 -44.73 -33.16
N ARG A 66 -16.05 -45.62 -32.61
CA ARG A 66 -17.17 -45.25 -31.75
C ARG A 66 -16.81 -45.55 -30.31
N LEU A 67 -16.87 -44.53 -29.47
CA LEU A 67 -16.56 -44.62 -28.06
C LEU A 67 -17.85 -44.52 -27.25
N ARG A 68 -17.94 -45.33 -26.20
CA ARG A 68 -19.04 -45.27 -25.24
C ARG A 68 -18.77 -44.14 -24.26
N VAL A 69 -19.72 -43.22 -24.12
CA VAL A 69 -19.58 -42.11 -23.19
C VAL A 69 -19.95 -42.57 -21.77
N VAL A 70 -19.03 -42.40 -20.83
CA VAL A 70 -19.18 -42.73 -19.41
C VAL A 70 -19.21 -41.44 -18.56
N GLY A 71 -19.77 -41.50 -17.35
CA GLY A 71 -19.81 -40.36 -16.42
C GLY A 71 -20.85 -39.27 -16.72
N LEU A 72 -21.87 -39.55 -17.56
CA LEU A 72 -22.92 -38.59 -17.93
C LEU A 72 -23.99 -38.34 -16.85
N HIS A 73 -23.93 -39.06 -15.73
CA HIS A 73 -24.85 -38.87 -14.61
C HIS A 73 -24.07 -38.22 -13.47
N ASP A 74 -24.68 -37.19 -12.88
CA ASP A 74 -24.26 -36.55 -11.63
C ASP A 74 -24.13 -37.61 -10.52
N ASP A 75 -23.03 -38.34 -10.48
CA ASP A 75 -22.68 -39.14 -9.31
C ASP A 75 -22.16 -38.14 -8.27
N GLU A 76 -23.09 -37.71 -7.41
CA GLU A 76 -22.85 -36.92 -6.19
C GLU A 76 -21.89 -37.63 -5.20
N ASP A 77 -21.51 -38.87 -5.48
CA ASP A 77 -20.50 -39.63 -4.77
C ASP A 77 -19.21 -39.62 -5.59
N GLY A 78 -18.16 -38.98 -5.06
CA GLY A 78 -16.85 -38.79 -5.70
C GLY A 78 -16.06 -40.07 -5.99
N ALA A 79 -16.62 -40.99 -6.76
CA ALA A 79 -15.93 -42.08 -7.41
C ALA A 79 -15.02 -41.50 -8.51
N GLU A 80 -13.74 -41.83 -8.46
CA GLU A 80 -12.80 -41.49 -9.52
C GLU A 80 -13.21 -42.25 -10.79
N LEU A 81 -13.68 -41.53 -11.81
CA LEU A 81 -14.03 -42.09 -13.11
C LEU A 81 -12.75 -42.64 -13.77
N GLU A 82 -12.80 -43.91 -14.18
CA GLU A 82 -11.73 -44.58 -14.94
C GLU A 82 -12.22 -44.87 -16.35
N ILE A 83 -11.39 -44.51 -17.34
CA ILE A 83 -11.62 -44.72 -18.77
C ILE A 83 -10.97 -46.04 -19.18
N SER A 84 -11.81 -47.00 -19.56
CA SER A 84 -11.35 -48.25 -20.16
C SER A 84 -11.22 -48.14 -21.69
N ALA A 85 -10.86 -49.25 -22.35
CA ALA A 85 -10.84 -49.29 -23.80
C ALA A 85 -12.21 -49.01 -24.41
N ASP A 86 -12.24 -48.29 -25.52
CA ASP A 86 -13.45 -47.90 -26.27
C ASP A 86 -14.42 -47.01 -25.47
N GLU A 87 -13.91 -46.34 -24.43
CA GLU A 87 -14.67 -45.41 -23.60
C GLU A 87 -14.15 -43.97 -23.70
N ALA A 88 -15.04 -43.02 -23.46
CA ALA A 88 -14.70 -41.62 -23.37
C ALA A 88 -15.56 -40.93 -22.30
N ALA A 89 -15.07 -39.85 -21.70
CA ALA A 89 -15.87 -39.01 -20.81
C ALA A 89 -15.83 -37.57 -21.28
N HIS A 90 -16.97 -36.89 -21.24
CA HIS A 90 -17.01 -35.46 -21.51
C HIS A 90 -16.27 -34.71 -20.41
N VAL A 91 -15.36 -33.82 -20.79
CA VAL A 91 -14.60 -32.94 -19.89
C VAL A 91 -14.70 -31.50 -20.37
N ALA A 92 -15.02 -30.60 -19.45
CA ALA A 92 -14.99 -29.17 -19.69
C ALA A 92 -13.58 -28.61 -19.45
N PRO A 93 -13.27 -27.39 -19.94
CA PRO A 93 -11.97 -26.76 -19.69
C PRO A 93 -11.68 -26.62 -18.19
N GLY A 94 -10.57 -27.21 -17.74
CA GLY A 94 -10.15 -27.18 -16.35
C GLY A 94 -10.57 -28.38 -15.50
N ASP A 95 -11.41 -29.26 -16.02
CA ASP A 95 -11.81 -30.49 -15.32
C ASP A 95 -10.61 -31.43 -15.12
N PRO A 96 -10.57 -32.18 -14.00
CA PRO A 96 -9.61 -33.25 -13.81
C PRO A 96 -9.72 -34.30 -14.91
N ILE A 97 -8.57 -34.83 -15.33
CA ILE A 97 -8.55 -35.90 -16.32
C ILE A 97 -8.86 -37.23 -15.63
N PRO A 98 -9.88 -37.98 -16.10
CA PRO A 98 -10.21 -39.31 -15.60
C PRO A 98 -9.01 -40.26 -15.66
N TRP A 99 -8.95 -41.22 -14.74
CA TRP A 99 -7.89 -42.23 -14.75
C TRP A 99 -7.97 -43.05 -16.05
N GLY A 100 -6.83 -43.47 -16.58
CA GLY A 100 -6.76 -44.22 -17.83
C GLY A 100 -6.83 -43.38 -19.11
N ALA A 101 -7.31 -42.13 -19.06
CA ALA A 101 -7.24 -41.20 -20.19
C ALA A 101 -5.86 -40.55 -20.31
N ASP A 102 -5.35 -40.43 -21.54
CA ASP A 102 -4.06 -39.81 -21.85
C ASP A 102 -4.15 -38.78 -22.99
N ALA A 103 -5.37 -38.44 -23.43
CA ALA A 103 -5.65 -37.36 -24.39
C ALA A 103 -7.06 -36.79 -24.23
N VAL A 104 -7.27 -35.56 -24.71
CA VAL A 104 -8.62 -34.95 -24.86
C VAL A 104 -8.87 -34.64 -26.34
N LEU A 105 -9.89 -35.24 -26.93
CA LEU A 105 -10.33 -34.90 -28.28
C LEU A 105 -11.38 -33.79 -28.21
N ARG A 106 -11.16 -32.71 -28.95
CA ARG A 106 -12.05 -31.55 -28.96
C ARG A 106 -13.48 -31.91 -29.37
N SER A 107 -14.47 -31.24 -28.78
CA SER A 107 -15.91 -31.48 -29.08
C SER A 107 -16.28 -31.25 -30.54
N ASP A 108 -15.57 -30.38 -31.28
CA ASP A 108 -15.78 -30.15 -32.71
C ASP A 108 -15.19 -31.25 -33.62
N ARG A 109 -14.40 -32.17 -33.05
CA ARG A 109 -13.77 -33.30 -33.73
C ARG A 109 -14.38 -34.64 -33.35
N ILE A 110 -15.54 -34.60 -32.71
CA ILE A 110 -16.33 -35.76 -32.37
C ILE A 110 -17.77 -35.56 -32.82
N ARG A 111 -18.42 -36.63 -33.27
CA ARG A 111 -19.84 -36.62 -33.63
C ARG A 111 -20.63 -37.39 -32.58
N PRO A 112 -21.41 -36.73 -31.71
CA PRO A 112 -22.31 -37.41 -30.80
C PRO A 112 -23.44 -38.11 -31.56
N GLU A 113 -23.98 -39.19 -30.97
CA GLU A 113 -25.17 -39.85 -31.50
C GLU A 113 -26.36 -38.87 -31.58
N PRO A 114 -27.17 -38.94 -32.64
CA PRO A 114 -28.34 -38.09 -32.78
C PRO A 114 -29.48 -38.55 -31.86
N ASP A 115 -29.66 -37.92 -30.70
CA ASP A 115 -30.84 -38.13 -29.85
C ASP A 115 -31.14 -36.94 -28.90
N LEU A 116 -32.32 -36.92 -28.27
CA LEU A 116 -32.83 -35.83 -27.40
C LEU A 116 -32.26 -35.82 -25.97
N GLY A 117 -31.07 -36.41 -25.74
CA GLY A 117 -30.46 -36.56 -24.41
C GLY A 117 -28.93 -36.55 -24.41
N PRO A 118 -28.27 -36.74 -23.24
CA PRO A 118 -26.82 -36.86 -23.16
C PRO A 118 -26.32 -38.03 -24.04
N PRO A 119 -25.31 -37.81 -24.91
CA PRO A 119 -24.92 -38.77 -25.93
C PRO A 119 -24.23 -39.99 -25.30
N ARG A 120 -24.74 -41.20 -25.52
CA ARG A 120 -24.15 -42.45 -24.98
C ARG A 120 -23.02 -42.99 -25.86
N LEU A 121 -23.00 -42.58 -27.12
CA LEU A 121 -21.95 -42.89 -28.08
C LEU A 121 -21.50 -41.63 -28.80
N VAL A 122 -20.20 -41.59 -29.06
CA VAL A 122 -19.54 -40.55 -29.85
C VAL A 122 -18.63 -41.18 -30.88
N GLU A 123 -18.55 -40.57 -32.05
CA GLU A 123 -17.71 -41.04 -33.17
C GLU A 123 -16.56 -40.07 -33.40
N VAL A 124 -15.35 -40.62 -33.45
CA VAL A 124 -14.11 -39.88 -33.65
C VAL A 124 -14.00 -39.45 -35.12
N LEU A 125 -13.91 -38.14 -35.37
CA LEU A 125 -13.78 -37.58 -36.72
C LEU A 125 -12.32 -37.37 -37.12
N GLU A 126 -11.46 -37.06 -36.15
CA GLU A 126 -10.02 -36.83 -36.34
C GLU A 126 -9.24 -37.58 -35.25
N PRO A 127 -8.03 -38.09 -35.54
CA PRO A 127 -7.24 -38.79 -34.55
C PRO A 127 -6.70 -37.83 -33.48
N VAL A 128 -6.33 -38.37 -32.32
CA VAL A 128 -5.69 -37.61 -31.23
C VAL A 128 -4.40 -38.31 -30.76
N GLU A 129 -3.39 -37.53 -30.40
CA GLU A 129 -2.11 -38.04 -29.89
C GLU A 129 -2.04 -38.05 -28.35
N VAL A 130 -1.15 -38.88 -27.80
CA VAL A 130 -0.87 -38.92 -26.36
C VAL A 130 -0.40 -37.56 -25.88
N GLY A 131 -0.99 -37.05 -24.80
CA GLY A 131 -0.66 -35.75 -24.22
C GLY A 131 -1.39 -34.56 -24.88
N GLU A 132 -2.18 -34.79 -25.93
CA GLU A 132 -2.83 -33.71 -26.66
C GLU A 132 -3.99 -33.10 -25.84
N ASN A 133 -4.09 -31.77 -25.89
CA ASN A 133 -5.15 -30.99 -25.22
C ASN A 133 -5.25 -31.22 -23.70
N LEU A 134 -4.13 -31.57 -23.08
CA LEU A 134 -3.96 -31.73 -21.65
C LEU A 134 -3.07 -30.60 -21.09
N VAL A 135 -3.33 -30.21 -19.84
CA VAL A 135 -2.42 -29.39 -19.05
C VAL A 135 -1.91 -30.24 -17.88
N PRO A 136 -0.66 -30.73 -17.95
CA PRO A 136 -0.11 -31.57 -16.89
C PRO A 136 -0.06 -30.88 -15.53
N ARG A 137 -0.10 -31.67 -14.48
CA ARG A 137 0.16 -31.25 -13.11
C ARG A 137 1.48 -30.49 -13.02
N GLY A 138 1.45 -29.35 -12.35
CA GLY A 138 2.62 -28.51 -12.11
C GLY A 138 3.19 -27.85 -13.38
N HIS A 139 2.41 -27.76 -14.45
CA HIS A 139 2.81 -27.12 -15.69
C HIS A 139 3.18 -25.64 -15.51
N TYR A 140 2.46 -24.89 -14.66
CA TYR A 140 2.73 -23.47 -14.42
C TYR A 140 3.67 -23.23 -13.24
N LEU A 141 3.52 -24.04 -12.19
CA LEU A 141 4.25 -23.88 -10.93
C LEU A 141 4.35 -25.24 -10.23
N ARG A 142 5.50 -25.52 -9.65
CA ARG A 142 5.70 -26.73 -8.83
C ARG A 142 5.76 -26.39 -7.35
N ALA A 143 5.25 -27.28 -6.52
CA ALA A 143 5.40 -27.21 -5.07
C ALA A 143 6.90 -27.06 -4.70
N GLY A 144 7.17 -26.24 -3.69
CA GLY A 144 8.54 -25.90 -3.27
C GLY A 144 9.20 -24.78 -4.09
N THR A 145 8.59 -24.30 -5.17
CA THR A 145 9.11 -23.14 -5.92
C THR A 145 8.98 -21.87 -5.08
N GLU A 146 10.05 -21.07 -4.99
CA GLU A 146 9.98 -19.76 -4.36
C GLU A 146 9.10 -18.81 -5.19
N LEU A 147 8.01 -18.34 -4.60
CA LEU A 147 7.09 -17.37 -5.20
C LEU A 147 7.64 -15.95 -5.08
N ALA A 148 8.26 -15.65 -3.93
CA ALA A 148 8.92 -14.39 -3.67
C ALA A 148 9.96 -14.52 -2.56
N PRO A 149 11.11 -13.85 -2.69
CA PRO A 149 12.16 -13.91 -1.68
C PRO A 149 11.80 -13.09 -0.43
N ALA A 150 12.46 -13.40 0.69
CA ALA A 150 12.52 -12.50 1.83
C ALA A 150 13.06 -11.12 1.39
N GLY A 151 12.50 -10.04 1.94
CA GLY A 151 12.80 -8.66 1.54
C GLY A 151 11.98 -8.18 0.33
N ALA A 152 11.18 -9.03 -0.32
CA ALA A 152 10.27 -8.59 -1.36
C ALA A 152 9.06 -7.86 -0.78
N ARG A 153 8.69 -6.73 -1.41
CA ARG A 153 7.45 -6.03 -1.08
C ARG A 153 6.27 -6.72 -1.73
N VAL A 154 5.24 -7.07 -0.95
CA VAL A 154 4.02 -7.71 -1.43
C VAL A 154 3.27 -6.75 -2.36
N ARG A 155 3.08 -7.16 -3.62
CA ARG A 155 2.38 -6.40 -4.67
C ARG A 155 1.06 -7.06 -5.01
N MET A 156 0.18 -6.32 -5.70
CA MET A 156 -1.15 -6.80 -6.08
C MET A 156 -1.14 -8.16 -6.78
N ALA A 157 -0.23 -8.38 -7.74
CA ALA A 157 -0.10 -9.65 -8.46
C ALA A 157 0.31 -10.83 -7.56
N MET A 158 1.07 -10.56 -6.48
CA MET A 158 1.50 -11.59 -5.54
C MET A 158 0.36 -12.06 -4.65
N VAL A 159 -0.59 -11.18 -4.33
CA VAL A 159 -1.72 -11.52 -3.44
C VAL A 159 -2.54 -12.68 -4.01
N GLY A 160 -2.88 -12.63 -5.30
CA GLY A 160 -3.61 -13.73 -5.96
C GLY A 160 -2.81 -15.04 -6.00
N LEU A 161 -1.51 -14.94 -6.28
CA LEU A 161 -0.61 -16.09 -6.30
C LEU A 161 -0.48 -16.73 -4.91
N PHE A 162 -0.33 -15.93 -3.86
CA PHE A 162 -0.26 -16.41 -2.48
C PHE A 162 -1.55 -17.09 -2.06
N ALA A 163 -2.71 -16.51 -2.42
CA ALA A 163 -4.00 -17.13 -2.16
C ALA A 163 -4.14 -18.50 -2.85
N ALA A 164 -3.75 -18.57 -4.13
CA ALA A 164 -3.77 -19.82 -4.89
C ALA A 164 -2.81 -20.90 -4.36
N GLN A 165 -1.82 -20.49 -3.55
CA GLN A 165 -0.78 -21.34 -2.97
C GLN A 165 -0.93 -21.50 -1.45
N GLY A 166 -2.10 -21.18 -0.88
CA GLY A 166 -2.36 -21.37 0.55
C GLY A 166 -1.56 -20.46 1.49
N CYS A 167 -0.78 -19.50 0.95
CA CYS A 167 0.01 -18.54 1.71
C CYS A 167 -0.88 -17.40 2.25
N VAL A 168 -1.77 -17.75 3.19
CA VAL A 168 -2.78 -16.85 3.76
C VAL A 168 -2.27 -16.03 4.94
N HIS A 169 -1.13 -16.41 5.53
CA HIS A 169 -0.51 -15.73 6.66
C HIS A 169 0.99 -15.48 6.44
N PRO A 170 1.38 -14.62 5.48
CA PRO A 170 2.80 -14.34 5.26
C PRO A 170 3.43 -13.61 6.46
N VAL A 171 4.65 -14.00 6.82
CA VAL A 171 5.45 -13.28 7.82
C VAL A 171 6.08 -12.06 7.16
N CYS A 172 5.74 -10.87 7.66
CA CYS A 172 6.13 -9.59 7.11
C CYS A 172 6.85 -8.73 8.16
N TYR A 173 7.68 -7.78 7.73
CA TYR A 173 8.16 -6.72 8.60
C TYR A 173 7.03 -5.75 8.94
N ARG A 174 6.95 -5.37 10.22
CA ARG A 174 5.99 -4.40 10.70
C ARG A 174 6.21 -3.04 10.04
N ARG A 175 5.12 -2.29 9.78
CA ARG A 175 5.24 -0.92 9.27
C ARG A 175 6.05 -0.07 10.24
N VAL A 176 7.11 0.54 9.72
CA VAL A 176 7.93 1.50 10.47
C VAL A 176 7.08 2.73 10.76
N ARG A 177 7.12 3.22 12.00
CA ARG A 177 6.44 4.47 12.39
C ARG A 177 7.40 5.64 12.27
N VAL A 178 6.89 6.77 11.80
CA VAL A 178 7.62 8.03 11.69
C VAL A 178 6.85 9.11 12.42
N ALA A 179 7.47 9.74 13.42
CA ALA A 179 6.93 10.93 14.06
C ALA A 179 7.58 12.18 13.44
N VAL A 180 6.77 13.17 13.09
CA VAL A 180 7.25 14.43 12.52
C VAL A 180 6.69 15.57 13.35
N PHE A 181 7.48 16.61 13.60
CA PHE A 181 6.96 17.86 14.14
C PHE A 181 7.83 19.03 13.72
N ALA A 182 7.25 20.22 13.75
CA ALA A 182 7.94 21.45 13.38
C ALA A 182 8.14 22.34 14.62
N VAL A 183 9.27 23.02 14.71
CA VAL A 183 9.67 23.82 15.88
C VAL A 183 9.69 25.30 15.54
N GLY A 184 9.00 26.07 16.38
CA GLY A 184 9.10 27.53 16.43
C GLY A 184 7.78 28.25 16.15
N ASP A 185 7.65 29.42 16.76
CA ASP A 185 6.39 30.19 16.83
C ASP A 185 6.02 30.94 15.53
N HIS A 186 6.85 30.77 14.50
CA HIS A 186 6.64 31.33 13.17
C HIS A 186 5.78 30.43 12.28
N MET A 187 5.38 29.25 12.77
CA MET A 187 4.58 28.30 12.01
C MET A 187 3.16 28.16 12.56
N VAL A 188 2.19 28.07 11.66
CA VAL A 188 0.79 27.72 11.96
C VAL A 188 0.41 26.40 11.29
N GLY A 189 -0.68 25.79 11.75
CA GLY A 189 -1.19 24.56 11.14
C GLY A 189 -1.59 24.76 9.66
N PRO A 190 -1.59 23.69 8.84
CA PRO A 190 -1.95 23.79 7.42
C PRO A 190 -3.41 24.25 7.20
N GLY A 191 -4.31 23.96 8.13
CA GLY A 191 -5.71 24.40 8.12
C GLY A 191 -5.93 25.84 8.62
N GLU A 192 -4.91 26.47 9.21
CA GLU A 192 -5.01 27.79 9.81
C GLU A 192 -4.65 28.88 8.79
N ALA A 193 -5.28 30.06 8.92
CA ALA A 193 -4.90 31.24 8.16
C ALA A 193 -3.65 31.85 8.80
N PRO A 194 -2.53 32.02 8.05
CA PRO A 194 -1.37 32.70 8.60
C PRO A 194 -1.69 34.13 8.97
N VAL A 195 -1.25 34.54 10.16
CA VAL A 195 -1.31 35.91 10.66
C VAL A 195 0.10 36.37 11.00
N MET A 196 0.39 37.66 10.83
CA MET A 196 1.59 38.32 11.37
C MET A 196 2.89 37.50 11.21
N HIS A 197 3.60 37.65 10.09
CA HIS A 197 4.92 37.04 9.83
C HIS A 197 5.03 35.51 10.07
N ARG A 198 3.90 34.81 10.21
CA ARG A 198 3.85 33.34 10.28
C ARG A 198 3.59 32.73 8.91
N GLU A 199 4.01 31.48 8.77
CA GLU A 199 3.82 30.66 7.57
C GLU A 199 3.15 29.33 7.95
N ARG A 200 2.50 28.66 6.99
CA ARG A 200 1.95 27.33 7.24
C ARG A 200 3.07 26.31 7.35
N ASN A 201 2.94 25.37 8.29
CA ASN A 201 3.80 24.18 8.33
C ASN A 201 3.51 23.28 7.11
N ALA A 202 4.16 23.58 5.99
CA ALA A 202 4.14 22.73 4.80
C ALA A 202 5.18 21.60 4.86
N ALA A 203 6.18 21.75 5.74
CA ALA A 203 7.32 20.84 5.81
C ALA A 203 6.93 19.49 6.41
N GLY A 204 6.07 19.47 7.44
CA GLY A 204 5.52 18.24 8.03
C GLY A 204 4.81 17.37 6.99
N ALA A 205 3.85 17.94 6.24
CA ALA A 205 3.14 17.24 5.16
C ALA A 205 4.10 16.71 4.07
N THR A 206 5.17 17.45 3.78
CA THR A 206 6.18 17.09 2.79
C THR A 206 7.03 15.89 3.21
N VAL A 207 7.17 15.63 4.51
CA VAL A 207 7.82 14.44 5.07
C VAL A 207 6.84 13.27 5.15
N VAL A 208 5.62 13.52 5.63
CA VAL A 208 4.60 12.47 5.85
C VAL A 208 4.22 11.76 4.55
N ALA A 209 3.91 12.52 3.49
CA ALA A 209 3.41 11.96 2.24
C ALA A 209 4.35 10.90 1.60
N PRO A 210 5.67 11.14 1.41
CA PRO A 210 6.56 10.13 0.88
C PRO A 210 6.74 8.93 1.83
N CYS A 211 6.76 9.13 3.15
CA CYS A 211 6.83 8.03 4.11
C CYS A 211 5.64 7.05 3.97
N LEU A 212 4.42 7.58 3.85
CA LEU A 212 3.22 6.78 3.59
C LEU A 212 3.34 6.01 2.27
N ARG A 213 3.84 6.66 1.21
CA ARG A 213 4.06 6.03 -0.11
C ARG A 213 5.07 4.87 -0.04
N TRP A 214 6.04 4.93 0.87
CA TRP A 214 7.02 3.86 1.08
C TRP A 214 6.53 2.77 2.04
N GLY A 215 5.27 2.86 2.50
CA GLY A 215 4.63 1.86 3.35
C GLY A 215 4.99 1.96 4.83
N ALA A 216 5.53 3.10 5.26
CA ALA A 216 5.61 3.46 6.68
C ALA A 216 4.26 4.05 7.15
N THR A 217 4.04 4.10 8.46
CA THR A 217 3.04 5.00 9.05
C THR A 217 3.74 6.28 9.47
N ALA A 218 3.12 7.43 9.26
CA ALA A 218 3.72 8.71 9.58
C ALA A 218 2.68 9.65 10.19
N HIS A 219 3.04 10.29 11.31
CA HIS A 219 2.16 11.20 12.05
C HIS A 219 2.86 12.53 12.27
N ASP A 220 2.18 13.63 11.91
CA ASP A 220 2.63 14.99 12.19
C ASP A 220 2.03 15.47 13.52
N LEU A 221 2.87 15.76 14.50
CA LEU A 221 2.48 16.29 15.81
C LEU A 221 2.25 17.82 15.76
N GLY A 222 2.43 18.45 14.59
CA GLY A 222 2.14 19.85 14.35
C GLY A 222 3.31 20.79 14.62
N ALA A 223 2.98 22.07 14.80
CA ALA A 223 3.93 23.11 15.19
C ALA A 223 4.04 23.17 16.73
N ILE A 224 5.26 23.11 17.23
CA ILE A 224 5.61 23.03 18.64
C ILE A 224 6.42 24.28 19.03
N ALA A 225 6.04 24.94 20.11
CA ALA A 225 6.78 26.06 20.69
C ALA A 225 8.11 25.58 21.30
N GLU A 226 9.11 26.45 21.40
CA GLU A 226 10.41 26.03 21.96
C GLU A 226 10.32 25.56 23.41
N ASP A 227 9.36 26.09 24.19
CA ASP A 227 9.15 25.72 25.59
C ASP A 227 8.54 24.32 25.76
N ASP A 228 7.86 23.79 24.73
CA ASP A 228 7.17 22.49 24.75
C ASP A 228 8.02 21.35 24.15
N LEU A 229 9.29 21.62 23.82
CA LEU A 229 10.16 20.69 23.10
C LEU A 229 10.37 19.36 23.83
N ASP A 230 10.57 19.40 25.15
CA ASP A 230 10.84 18.19 25.93
C ASP A 230 9.60 17.25 25.92
N ALA A 231 8.40 17.81 26.04
CA ALA A 231 7.15 17.06 25.95
C ALA A 231 6.86 16.54 24.53
N ALA A 232 7.20 17.31 23.50
CA ALA A 232 7.08 16.87 22.11
C ALA A 232 8.05 15.74 21.77
N LEU A 233 9.31 15.83 22.22
CA LEU A 233 10.32 14.78 22.03
C LEU A 233 9.92 13.49 22.75
N SER A 234 9.41 13.56 23.98
CA SER A 234 8.91 12.38 24.70
C SER A 234 7.78 11.67 23.95
N ARG A 235 6.85 12.42 23.35
CA ARG A 235 5.79 11.83 22.49
C ARG A 235 6.33 11.26 21.18
N ALA A 236 7.28 11.95 20.55
CA ALA A 236 7.84 11.56 19.26
C ALA A 236 8.74 10.32 19.36
N LEU A 237 9.51 10.18 20.45
CA LEU A 237 10.37 9.03 20.76
C LEU A 237 9.58 7.77 21.17
N THR A 238 8.35 7.64 20.68
CA THR A 238 7.60 6.37 20.62
C THR A 238 7.71 5.73 19.23
N ALA A 239 8.20 6.48 18.25
CA ALA A 239 8.47 6.04 16.89
C ALA A 239 9.97 5.77 16.68
N PRO A 240 10.35 4.74 15.92
CA PRO A 240 11.76 4.45 15.62
C PRO A 240 12.41 5.52 14.75
N ILE A 241 11.63 6.34 14.03
CA ILE A 241 12.13 7.49 13.28
C ILE A 241 11.42 8.75 13.76
N VAL A 242 12.20 9.77 14.13
CA VAL A 242 11.71 11.10 14.49
C VAL A 242 12.32 12.13 13.53
N VAL A 243 11.48 12.98 12.94
CA VAL A 243 11.90 14.07 12.07
C VAL A 243 11.46 15.40 12.67
N VAL A 244 12.44 16.19 13.08
CA VAL A 244 12.26 17.52 13.66
C VAL A 244 12.55 18.56 12.59
N MET A 245 11.54 19.36 12.23
CA MET A 245 11.64 20.43 11.25
C MET A 245 11.85 21.76 11.96
N GLY A 246 12.95 22.47 11.73
CA GLY A 246 13.13 23.74 12.43
C GLY A 246 14.44 24.44 12.16
N ARG A 247 14.56 25.65 12.69
CA ARG A 247 15.86 26.34 12.75
C ARG A 247 16.70 25.67 13.83
N SER A 248 17.98 25.54 13.56
CA SER A 248 18.93 25.07 14.57
C SER A 248 19.16 26.15 15.64
N THR A 249 18.43 26.08 16.74
CA THR A 249 18.61 26.94 17.93
C THR A 249 19.36 26.21 19.04
N ALA A 250 19.92 26.98 19.98
CA ALA A 250 20.58 26.38 21.15
C ALA A 250 19.57 25.62 22.03
N THR A 251 18.33 26.10 22.11
CA THR A 251 17.21 25.47 22.83
C THR A 251 16.94 24.08 22.27
N LEU A 252 16.73 23.97 20.95
CA LEU A 252 16.47 22.69 20.29
C LEU A 252 17.64 21.72 20.47
N ARG A 253 18.89 22.18 20.30
CA ARG A 253 20.06 21.31 20.50
C ARG A 253 20.14 20.78 21.92
N ARG A 254 19.85 21.60 22.94
CA ARG A 254 19.83 21.18 24.35
C ARG A 254 18.70 20.19 24.63
N ALA A 255 17.51 20.43 24.07
CA ALA A 255 16.36 19.52 24.22
C ALA A 255 16.66 18.13 23.63
N LEU A 256 17.24 18.07 22.42
CA LEU A 256 17.67 16.80 21.81
C LEU A 256 18.68 16.05 22.70
N LEU A 257 19.69 16.74 23.24
CA LEU A 257 20.66 16.12 24.15
C LEU A 257 20.02 15.62 25.45
N ARG A 258 19.10 16.40 26.05
CA ARG A 258 18.35 15.96 27.25
C ARG A 258 17.45 14.76 26.98
N ALA A 259 16.92 14.65 25.77
CA ALA A 259 16.14 13.50 25.32
C ALA A 259 17.00 12.26 24.98
N GLY A 260 18.32 12.32 25.24
CA GLY A 260 19.24 11.19 25.00
C GLY A 260 19.67 11.04 23.54
N VAL A 261 19.45 12.05 22.68
CA VAL A 261 19.86 11.99 21.28
C VAL A 261 21.36 12.27 21.17
N GLU A 262 22.12 11.23 20.82
CA GLU A 262 23.54 11.31 20.52
C GLU A 262 23.74 11.82 19.09
N PRO A 263 24.44 12.95 18.87
CA PRO A 263 24.67 13.47 17.52
C PRO A 263 25.69 12.61 16.77
N VAL A 264 25.34 12.19 15.55
CA VAL A 264 26.22 11.35 14.71
C VAL A 264 26.68 12.11 13.48
N ILE A 265 25.77 12.81 12.79
CA ILE A 265 26.08 13.56 11.57
C ILE A 265 25.68 15.01 11.76
N SER A 266 26.60 15.92 11.45
CA SER A 266 26.33 17.36 11.37
C SER A 266 26.63 17.88 9.96
N GLY A 267 25.59 17.89 9.14
CA GLY A 267 25.62 18.37 7.78
C GLY A 267 26.12 17.37 6.74
N VAL A 268 25.45 17.38 5.59
CA VAL A 268 25.73 16.52 4.44
C VAL A 268 25.88 17.39 3.19
N SER A 269 26.78 17.01 2.28
CA SER A 269 27.05 17.71 1.03
C SER A 269 25.94 17.49 -0.01
N ILE A 270 24.73 17.92 0.32
CA ILE A 270 23.54 17.95 -0.55
C ILE A 270 22.97 19.36 -0.61
N GLN A 271 22.35 19.72 -1.73
CA GLN A 271 21.69 21.01 -1.91
C GLN A 271 20.33 20.79 -2.60
N PRO A 272 19.21 21.21 -1.99
CA PRO A 272 19.06 21.78 -0.64
C PRO A 272 19.18 20.72 0.47
N GLY A 273 19.31 21.15 1.73
CA GLY A 273 19.40 20.24 2.89
C GLY A 273 20.77 20.13 3.55
N LYS A 274 21.76 20.91 3.09
CA LYS A 274 23.14 20.90 3.58
C LYS A 274 23.30 20.91 5.11
N ARG A 275 22.45 21.67 5.82
CA ARG A 275 22.53 21.89 7.28
C ARG A 275 21.69 20.91 8.12
N MET A 276 21.29 19.78 7.55
CA MET A 276 20.60 18.75 8.35
C MET A 276 21.53 18.17 9.43
N ASN A 277 20.95 17.62 10.49
CA ASN A 277 21.67 16.81 11.48
C ASN A 277 20.96 15.47 11.65
N TYR A 278 21.73 14.45 12.03
CA TYR A 278 21.22 13.14 12.36
C TYR A 278 21.87 12.65 13.66
N GLY A 279 21.05 12.04 14.51
CA GLY A 279 21.47 11.45 15.77
C GLY A 279 20.66 10.21 16.09
N VAL A 280 21.06 9.52 17.16
CA VAL A 280 20.43 8.28 17.60
C VAL A 280 20.15 8.31 19.09
N VAL A 281 19.13 7.57 19.53
CA VAL A 281 18.95 7.21 20.93
C VAL A 281 19.25 5.71 21.03
N VAL A 282 20.21 5.36 21.87
CA VAL A 282 20.62 3.98 22.12
C VAL A 282 19.89 3.48 23.36
N GLY A 283 19.19 2.35 23.21
CA GLY A 283 18.46 1.72 24.29
C GLY A 283 19.36 0.99 25.29
N PRO A 284 18.81 0.47 26.39
CA PRO A 284 19.57 -0.29 27.40
C PRO A 284 20.27 -1.54 26.84
N SER A 285 19.76 -2.07 25.72
CA SER A 285 20.34 -3.22 25.01
C SER A 285 21.60 -2.88 24.21
N GLY A 286 21.99 -1.60 24.13
CA GLY A 286 23.08 -1.12 23.27
C GLY A 286 22.69 -0.99 21.79
N ARG A 287 21.43 -1.26 21.44
CA ARG A 287 20.90 -1.07 20.08
C ARG A 287 20.31 0.31 19.89
N VAL A 288 20.33 0.80 18.66
CA VAL A 288 19.65 2.05 18.29
C VAL A 288 18.14 1.82 18.32
N GLU A 289 17.44 2.50 19.21
CA GLU A 289 15.98 2.44 19.31
C GLU A 289 15.30 3.54 18.48
N HIS A 290 15.93 4.72 18.42
CA HIS A 290 15.38 5.87 17.69
C HIS A 290 16.42 6.54 16.80
N HIS A 291 16.02 6.81 15.57
CA HIS A 291 16.74 7.59 14.58
C HIS A 291 16.14 8.99 14.51
N VAL A 292 16.92 10.02 14.84
CA VAL A 292 16.43 11.40 14.94
C VAL A 292 17.07 12.26 13.86
N PHE A 293 16.25 12.80 12.97
CA PHE A 293 16.65 13.75 11.95
C PHE A 293 16.21 15.15 12.36
N HIS A 294 17.12 16.11 12.28
CA HIS A 294 16.79 17.52 12.41
C HIS A 294 17.05 18.22 11.07
N LEU A 295 15.97 18.68 10.45
CA LEU A 295 15.97 19.21 9.10
C LEU A 295 15.66 20.72 9.08
N PRO A 296 16.18 21.47 8.10
CA PRO A 296 15.79 22.86 7.88
C PRO A 296 14.29 23.01 7.63
N PRO A 297 13.66 24.15 7.96
CA PRO A 297 12.21 24.35 7.83
C PRO A 297 11.73 24.45 6.37
N SER A 298 12.65 24.49 5.39
CA SER A 298 12.31 24.56 3.97
C SER A 298 11.68 23.24 3.48
N PRO A 299 10.46 23.28 2.91
CA PRO A 299 9.80 22.07 2.41
C PRO A 299 10.62 21.29 1.36
N ILE A 300 11.30 21.99 0.45
CA ILE A 300 12.13 21.34 -0.58
C ILE A 300 13.35 20.66 0.07
N ALA A 301 13.97 21.30 1.07
CA ALA A 301 15.06 20.67 1.82
C ALA A 301 14.58 19.43 2.59
N ALA A 302 13.39 19.52 3.21
CA ALA A 302 12.74 18.42 3.92
C ALA A 302 12.51 17.23 2.98
N LEU A 303 11.91 17.46 1.81
CA LEU A 303 11.66 16.42 0.81
C LEU A 303 12.96 15.77 0.34
N THR A 304 14.00 16.59 0.10
CA THR A 304 15.30 16.13 -0.40
C THR A 304 15.96 15.21 0.62
N VAL A 305 16.08 15.63 1.88
CA VAL A 305 16.69 14.80 2.93
C VAL A 305 15.84 13.56 3.21
N THR A 306 14.52 13.71 3.24
CA THR A 306 13.59 12.59 3.46
C THR A 306 13.75 11.54 2.35
N SER A 307 13.84 11.95 1.10
CA SER A 307 14.01 11.04 -0.05
C SER A 307 15.38 10.37 -0.09
N LEU A 308 16.44 11.11 0.23
CA LEU A 308 17.81 10.61 0.08
C LEU A 308 18.30 9.81 1.28
N LEU A 309 17.75 10.02 2.48
CA LEU A 309 18.27 9.46 3.73
C LEU A 309 17.20 8.77 4.58
N VAL A 310 16.05 9.42 4.82
CA VAL A 310 14.97 8.81 5.62
C VAL A 310 14.31 7.64 4.87
N GLY A 311 14.10 7.76 3.56
CA GLY A 311 13.52 6.69 2.73
C GLY A 311 14.36 5.42 2.73
N PRO A 312 15.70 5.48 2.47
CA PRO A 312 16.57 4.32 2.62
C PRO A 312 16.56 3.72 4.03
N LEU A 313 16.51 4.55 5.08
CA LEU A 313 16.38 4.08 6.45
C LEU A 313 15.06 3.32 6.66
N ILE A 314 13.93 3.88 6.22
CA ILE A 314 12.62 3.21 6.26
C ILE A 314 12.70 1.86 5.57
N ALA A 315 13.24 1.80 4.35
CA ALA A 315 13.39 0.54 3.61
C ALA A 315 14.22 -0.49 4.40
N ARG A 316 15.33 -0.06 5.00
CA ARG A 316 16.22 -0.93 5.77
C ARG A 316 15.58 -1.46 7.05
N LEU A 317 14.85 -0.62 7.78
CA LEU A 317 14.08 -1.01 8.96
C LEU A 317 12.89 -1.93 8.60
N GLN A 318 12.35 -1.81 7.38
CA GLN A 318 11.35 -2.74 6.84
C GLN A 318 11.98 -3.99 6.19
N GLY A 319 13.27 -4.25 6.38
CA GLY A 319 13.95 -5.44 5.85
C GLY A 319 14.24 -5.44 4.34
N GLY A 320 14.03 -4.31 3.66
CA GLY A 320 14.41 -4.12 2.26
C GLY A 320 15.90 -3.79 2.08
N SER A 321 16.48 -4.23 0.96
CA SER A 321 17.88 -3.97 0.60
C SER A 321 18.09 -2.66 -0.18
N SER A 322 17.07 -2.20 -0.91
CA SER A 322 17.13 -0.98 -1.72
C SER A 322 16.20 0.10 -1.17
N GLY A 323 16.73 1.33 -1.06
CA GLY A 323 15.92 2.51 -0.77
C GLY A 323 14.85 2.73 -1.84
N PRO A 324 13.74 3.40 -1.51
CA PRO A 324 12.67 3.64 -2.45
C PRO A 324 13.12 4.55 -3.60
N PRO A 325 12.44 4.49 -4.77
CA PRO A 325 12.75 5.37 -5.88
C PRO A 325 12.52 6.84 -5.48
N LEU A 326 13.39 7.71 -5.97
CA LEU A 326 13.28 9.15 -5.72
C LEU A 326 11.97 9.71 -6.30
N PRO A 327 11.31 10.66 -5.61
CA PRO A 327 10.21 11.42 -6.19
C PRO A 327 10.59 12.03 -7.54
N SER A 328 9.67 11.97 -8.51
CA SER A 328 9.86 12.59 -9.82
C SER A 328 10.13 14.09 -9.74
N ALA A 329 9.56 14.77 -8.72
CA ALA A 329 9.81 16.19 -8.42
C ALA A 329 11.28 16.51 -8.05
N LEU A 330 12.06 15.51 -7.62
CA LEU A 330 13.50 15.64 -7.38
C LEU A 330 14.33 15.14 -8.58
N SER A 331 13.68 14.56 -9.59
CA SER A 331 14.31 13.94 -10.76
C SER A 331 14.28 14.84 -12.01
N GLY A 332 13.82 16.09 -11.88
CA GLY A 332 13.75 17.06 -12.96
C GLY A 332 14.17 18.47 -12.53
N PRO A 333 14.44 19.38 -13.47
CA PRO A 333 14.67 20.79 -13.14
C PRO A 333 13.45 21.35 -12.40
N PRO A 334 13.66 22.24 -11.40
CA PRO A 334 12.55 22.84 -10.67
C PRO A 334 11.58 23.49 -11.65
N PRO A 335 10.25 23.41 -11.42
CA PRO A 335 9.31 24.10 -12.28
C PRO A 335 9.67 25.58 -12.29
N THR A 336 10.04 26.11 -13.46
CA THR A 336 10.21 27.54 -13.66
C THR A 336 8.84 28.20 -13.65
N VAL A 337 8.26 28.34 -12.45
CA VAL A 337 7.25 29.36 -12.23
C VAL A 337 8.02 30.67 -12.20
N ARG A 338 8.21 31.28 -13.37
CA ARG A 338 8.50 32.71 -13.40
C ARG A 338 7.31 33.36 -12.71
N PRO A 339 7.47 34.06 -11.57
CA PRO A 339 6.41 34.93 -11.12
C PRO A 339 6.18 35.89 -12.28
N THR A 340 5.00 35.83 -12.87
CA THR A 340 4.51 36.94 -13.68
C THR A 340 4.35 38.06 -12.68
N ILE A 341 5.42 38.82 -12.44
CA ILE A 341 5.30 40.15 -11.89
C ILE A 341 4.53 40.86 -13.00
N ALA A 342 3.20 40.85 -12.89
CA ALA A 342 2.40 41.82 -13.59
C ALA A 342 2.99 43.16 -13.15
N SER A 343 3.77 43.77 -14.03
CA SER A 343 4.10 45.17 -13.93
C SER A 343 2.75 45.88 -13.85
N GLY A 344 2.30 46.17 -12.63
CA GLY A 344 1.17 47.06 -12.44
C GLY A 344 1.44 48.31 -13.28
N PRO A 345 0.41 48.95 -13.85
CA PRO A 345 0.60 50.10 -14.71
C PRO A 345 1.54 51.06 -14.00
N SER A 346 2.68 51.36 -14.65
CA SER A 346 3.64 52.35 -14.18
C SER A 346 2.86 53.57 -13.75
N ARG A 347 2.75 53.81 -12.44
CA ARG A 347 2.26 55.09 -11.93
C ARG A 347 3.30 56.10 -12.39
N SER A 348 3.01 56.74 -13.52
CA SER A 348 3.66 57.96 -13.92
C SER A 348 3.63 58.91 -12.72
N PRO A 349 4.75 59.55 -12.36
CA PRO A 349 4.74 60.53 -11.29
C PRO A 349 3.69 61.58 -11.66
N LEU A 350 2.69 61.76 -10.78
CA LEU A 350 1.72 62.83 -10.91
C LEU A 350 2.51 64.14 -11.01
N LYS A 351 2.52 64.73 -12.21
CA LYS A 351 2.99 66.11 -12.39
C LYS A 351 2.13 66.97 -11.48
N SER A 352 2.76 67.60 -10.50
CA SER A 352 2.13 68.62 -9.65
C SER A 352 1.69 69.77 -10.55
N THR A 353 0.43 69.78 -10.95
CA THR A 353 -0.19 70.97 -11.52
C THR A 353 -0.61 71.85 -10.36
N THR A 354 0.20 72.88 -10.11
CA THR A 354 -0.14 74.00 -9.25
C THR A 354 -1.39 74.67 -9.83
N ARG A 355 -2.57 74.39 -9.26
CA ARG A 355 -3.77 75.18 -9.53
C ARG A 355 -3.65 76.51 -8.79
N PRO A 356 -3.86 77.66 -9.44
CA PRO A 356 -3.87 78.94 -8.75
C PRO A 356 -5.07 78.99 -7.79
N ALA A 357 -4.84 79.57 -6.62
CA ALA A 357 -5.83 79.72 -5.57
C ALA A 357 -6.95 80.66 -6.04
N SER A 358 -8.14 80.12 -6.31
CA SER A 358 -9.37 80.89 -6.40
C SER A 358 -10.15 80.74 -5.09
N SER A 359 -10.28 81.85 -4.38
CA SER A 359 -11.07 82.03 -3.16
C SER A 359 -12.58 81.86 -3.43
N ARG A 360 -13.27 81.06 -2.61
CA ARG A 360 -14.64 81.30 -2.06
C ARG A 360 -15.13 80.10 -1.22
N PRO A 361 -16.09 80.32 -0.30
CA PRO A 361 -16.01 79.82 1.08
C PRO A 361 -16.67 78.45 1.30
N ARG A 362 -16.27 77.84 2.42
CA ARG A 362 -16.82 76.60 2.99
C ARG A 362 -18.33 76.71 3.21
N SER A 363 -19.07 75.71 2.75
CA SER A 363 -20.36 75.33 3.34
C SER A 363 -20.24 73.93 3.96
N THR A 364 -20.42 73.87 5.27
CA THR A 364 -20.65 72.66 6.05
C THR A 364 -22.05 72.15 5.76
N ILE A 365 -22.18 70.92 5.26
CA ILE A 365 -23.44 70.18 5.32
C ILE A 365 -23.21 68.93 6.16
N ALA A 366 -23.90 68.92 7.30
CA ALA A 366 -24.07 67.79 8.18
C ALA A 366 -24.91 66.71 7.49
N ALA A 367 -24.48 65.45 7.54
CA ALA A 367 -25.29 64.31 7.14
C ALA A 367 -25.65 63.49 8.38
N ARG A 368 -26.91 63.65 8.81
CA ARG A 368 -27.60 62.77 9.75
C ARG A 368 -28.16 61.57 8.97
N THR A 369 -27.80 60.38 9.42
CA THR A 369 -28.58 59.12 9.49
C THR A 369 -29.71 58.87 8.48
N THR A 370 -29.62 57.77 7.73
CA THR A 370 -30.68 56.74 7.70
C THR A 370 -30.10 55.35 7.42
N SER A 371 -30.63 54.40 8.16
CA SER A 371 -30.38 52.96 8.13
C SER A 371 -31.25 52.25 7.09
N SER A 372 -30.70 51.27 6.38
CA SER A 372 -31.43 50.04 6.06
C SER A 372 -30.43 48.91 5.78
N GLY A 373 -30.54 47.84 6.56
CA GLY A 373 -29.72 46.65 6.44
C GLY A 373 -30.25 45.66 5.40
N SER A 374 -29.34 44.84 4.89
CA SER A 374 -29.63 43.49 4.39
C SER A 374 -28.42 42.61 4.73
N PRO A 375 -28.60 41.46 5.39
CA PRO A 375 -27.50 40.58 5.76
C PRO A 375 -27.04 39.73 4.56
N ALA A 376 -25.73 39.55 4.44
CA ALA A 376 -25.08 38.68 3.46
C ALA A 376 -25.45 37.19 3.66
N PRO A 377 -25.50 36.38 2.59
CA PRO A 377 -25.82 34.96 2.72
C PRO A 377 -24.63 34.17 3.29
N ARG A 378 -24.93 33.24 4.21
CA ARG A 378 -23.98 32.27 4.77
C ARG A 378 -23.57 31.23 3.70
N PRO A 379 -22.32 30.74 3.68
CA PRO A 379 -21.94 29.63 2.80
C PRO A 379 -22.39 28.28 3.35
N SER A 380 -22.97 27.46 2.48
CA SER A 380 -23.41 26.07 2.71
C SER A 380 -22.20 25.11 2.74
N PRO A 381 -22.23 24.03 3.55
CA PRO A 381 -21.20 23.00 3.50
C PRO A 381 -21.43 22.04 2.33
N CYS A 382 -20.43 21.90 1.45
CA CYS A 382 -20.36 20.83 0.45
C CYS A 382 -19.88 19.53 1.12
N SER A 383 -20.76 18.55 1.23
CA SER A 383 -20.41 17.14 1.46
C SER A 383 -20.25 16.43 0.10
N PRO A 384 -19.22 15.59 -0.11
CA PRO A 384 -19.13 14.77 -1.32
C PRO A 384 -20.14 13.61 -1.26
N PRO A 385 -20.63 13.10 -2.42
CA PRO A 385 -21.57 12.00 -2.44
C PRO A 385 -20.89 10.68 -2.08
N ILE A 386 -21.42 10.00 -1.06
CA ILE A 386 -21.15 8.59 -0.78
C ILE A 386 -22.00 7.79 -1.76
N VAL A 387 -21.36 7.03 -2.66
CA VAL A 387 -22.01 5.98 -3.44
C VAL A 387 -22.11 4.75 -2.55
N VAL A 388 -23.29 4.52 -1.96
CA VAL A 388 -23.64 3.26 -1.29
C VAL A 388 -24.36 2.37 -2.31
N LEU A 389 -23.71 1.29 -2.73
CA LEU A 389 -24.38 0.17 -3.41
C LEU A 389 -25.20 -0.58 -2.36
N GLY A 390 -26.52 -0.48 -2.46
CA GLY A 390 -27.45 -1.16 -1.58
C GLY A 390 -27.46 -2.68 -1.81
N ALA A 391 -27.15 -3.44 -0.76
CA ALA A 391 -27.57 -4.83 -0.63
C ALA A 391 -28.75 -4.87 0.35
N ALA A 392 -29.92 -5.27 -0.16
CA ALA A 392 -31.13 -5.45 0.64
C ALA A 392 -31.02 -6.72 1.50
N ALA A 393 -30.91 -6.55 2.82
CA ALA A 393 -31.06 -7.64 3.78
C ALA A 393 -32.52 -7.69 4.28
N LYS A 394 -33.22 -8.80 4.00
CA LYS A 394 -34.52 -9.14 4.57
C LYS A 394 -34.37 -9.56 6.04
N SER A 395 -35.39 -9.19 6.81
CA SER A 395 -35.53 -9.25 8.25
C SER A 395 -35.56 -10.66 8.88
N SER A 396 -34.81 -10.79 9.98
CA SER A 396 -35.04 -11.53 11.23
C SER A 396 -36.28 -12.42 11.40
N LYS A 397 -36.05 -13.66 11.85
CA LYS A 397 -36.95 -14.41 12.76
C LYS A 397 -36.17 -15.36 13.70
N SER A 398 -36.24 -15.04 14.99
CA SER A 398 -36.35 -15.90 16.20
C SER A 398 -35.54 -17.20 16.37
N LEU A 399 -34.71 -17.21 17.43
CA LEU A 399 -34.21 -18.37 18.18
C LEU A 399 -35.34 -19.17 18.88
N PRO A 400 -35.09 -20.44 19.24
CA PRO A 400 -35.13 -20.80 20.67
C PRO A 400 -34.01 -21.77 21.13
N SER A 401 -33.92 -21.89 22.45
CA SER A 401 -32.86 -22.44 23.30
C SER A 401 -32.87 -23.98 23.56
N VAL A 402 -31.64 -24.53 23.64
CA VAL A 402 -31.01 -25.75 24.25
C VAL A 402 -31.79 -26.62 25.28
N PRO A 403 -31.50 -27.94 25.43
CA PRO A 403 -30.51 -28.48 26.42
C PRO A 403 -29.68 -29.70 25.87
N GLY A 404 -28.36 -29.92 26.09
CA GLY A 404 -27.58 -30.25 27.30
C GLY A 404 -27.25 -31.77 27.43
N ARG A 405 -26.03 -32.30 27.09
CA ARG A 405 -24.94 -32.93 27.92
C ARG A 405 -24.30 -34.16 27.17
N PRO A 406 -23.16 -34.79 27.58
CA PRO A 406 -21.94 -34.36 28.31
C PRO A 406 -20.57 -34.79 27.66
N THR A 407 -19.47 -34.29 28.26
CA THR A 407 -17.98 -34.54 28.21
C THR A 407 -17.43 -35.88 27.64
N THR A 408 -16.22 -35.99 27.02
CA THR A 408 -14.81 -35.82 27.52
C THR A 408 -13.76 -35.95 26.35
N PRO A 409 -12.39 -35.89 26.50
CA PRO A 409 -11.52 -34.92 25.82
C PRO A 409 -10.49 -35.49 24.79
N ASP A 410 -9.59 -34.61 24.32
CA ASP A 410 -8.34 -34.80 23.55
C ASP A 410 -8.35 -34.51 22.03
N ARG A 411 -7.90 -33.30 21.67
CA ARG A 411 -6.70 -33.09 20.82
C ARG A 411 -6.41 -31.60 20.65
N VAL A 412 -5.13 -31.26 20.84
CA VAL A 412 -4.53 -29.93 20.66
C VAL A 412 -4.75 -29.44 19.23
N THR A 413 -5.60 -28.44 19.05
CA THR A 413 -5.72 -27.67 17.81
C THR A 413 -5.09 -26.30 18.00
N ARG A 414 -4.07 -25.99 17.18
CA ARG A 414 -3.59 -24.62 16.97
C ARG A 414 -4.77 -23.77 16.51
N SER A 415 -5.09 -22.73 17.28
CA SER A 415 -6.20 -21.82 16.96
C SER A 415 -5.92 -21.11 15.64
N ARG A 416 -6.67 -21.46 14.60
CA ARG A 416 -6.83 -20.63 13.40
C ARG A 416 -7.58 -19.37 13.82
N LEU A 417 -6.88 -18.25 13.93
CA LEU A 417 -7.50 -16.94 14.09
C LEU A 417 -8.24 -16.63 12.79
N ALA A 418 -9.56 -16.54 12.85
CA ALA A 418 -10.38 -16.04 11.76
C ALA A 418 -9.97 -14.58 11.50
N CYS A 419 -9.58 -14.26 10.26
CA CYS A 419 -9.28 -12.90 9.82
C CYS A 419 -10.55 -12.03 9.95
N GLN A 420 -10.71 -11.37 11.10
CA GLN A 420 -11.61 -10.24 11.22
C GLN A 420 -10.85 -8.97 10.80
N PRO A 421 -11.37 -8.15 9.88
CA PRO A 421 -10.73 -6.89 9.52
C PRO A 421 -10.71 -5.97 10.76
N GLY A 422 -9.51 -5.71 11.27
CA GLY A 422 -9.31 -4.79 12.39
C GLY A 422 -9.63 -3.36 11.98
N ALA A 423 -10.68 -2.80 12.58
CA ALA A 423 -10.96 -1.37 12.53
C ALA A 423 -9.90 -0.65 13.38
N TYR A 424 -8.94 0.02 12.74
CA TYR A 424 -8.02 0.95 13.42
C TYR A 424 -8.60 2.36 13.40
N SER A 425 -8.74 2.92 14.60
CA SER A 425 -8.90 4.34 14.91
C SER A 425 -7.54 5.02 15.01
#